data_AF-A0A8J6BU27-F1
#
_entry.id   AF-A0A8J6BU27-F1
#
_cell.length_a   1.000
_cell.length_b   1.000
_cell.length_c   1.000
_cell.angle_alpha   90.00
_cell.angle_beta   90.00
_cell.angle_gamma   90.00
#
_symmetry.space_group_name_H-M   'P 1'
#
loop_
_entity.id
_entity.type
_entity.pdbx_description
1 polymer ?
#
loop_
_entity_poly.entity_id
_entity_poly.type
_entity_poly.pdbx_seq_one_letter_code
_entity_poly.pdbx_strand_id
1 'polypeptide(L)'
;MGAGPGDALLFCGSGTTAAIKRLQEVMGVAVTSVTLRGRLEPQLRQDERWVVFVGPYEHHSNLLSWRQSLAEVVEIGVDGEGLVDVAALRRALSDPEYADRPMLGSFSACSNVTGIMADTRQLARILHEHGAFACFDFAASGPYVKIDMKSGEVDGYDAVFLSPHKFVGGPGTPGVLLMNKSLYRLNSQHPSTCGGGTVAYVNGFNEQDTLYYDDIEEREDAGTPAIVQKIRASLAFWVKEYIGYDTMELHERVYSEMAMERLVGNPNVRVLGNTSVDRLPVFSFLVYPPVEEEHERPAAAAGCDSSLERLPLHGRFVTKLLNDLFGIQARGGCACAGPYGHILLHVDNELSLRIRSAILEGYSGLKPGWTRLSFAYYLSKEEFKFILSAIEFIAAYGHRFLPLYKFDWITGNWTFREQAIKYHALNLRDTSSTVVPPLPQDVHSKVATTNNLDKKVEHSRHVKLETYLQSARKVALSLPNIKQQVVSIPKGVDPDMVLFRV
;
A
#
# COMPACT_ATOMS: atom_id res chain seq x y z
N MET A 1 22.56 1.08 5.43
CA MET A 1 21.46 1.57 6.28
C MET A 1 21.95 2.41 7.48
N GLY A 2 23.25 2.77 7.56
CA GLY A 2 23.74 3.72 8.57
C GLY A 2 23.80 3.21 10.02
N ALA A 3 23.74 1.89 10.24
CA ALA A 3 23.86 1.31 11.58
C ALA A 3 25.30 1.33 12.09
N GLY A 4 25.43 1.47 13.41
CA GLY A 4 26.69 1.42 14.15
C GLY A 4 26.74 0.26 15.16
N PRO A 5 27.79 0.21 16.01
CA PRO A 5 27.97 -0.88 17.01
C PRO A 5 26.86 -1.00 18.06
N GLY A 6 26.10 0.09 18.28
CA GLY A 6 24.94 0.14 19.18
C GLY A 6 23.66 -0.48 18.59
N ASP A 7 23.68 -0.91 17.34
CA ASP A 7 22.53 -1.48 16.63
C ASP A 7 22.69 -2.99 16.42
N ALA A 8 21.58 -3.68 16.19
CA ALA A 8 21.50 -5.09 15.85
C ALA A 8 20.65 -5.31 14.59
N LEU A 9 21.14 -6.13 13.68
CA LEU A 9 20.48 -6.51 12.43
C LEU A 9 19.87 -7.92 12.55
N LEU A 10 18.55 -7.99 12.54
CA LEU A 10 17.81 -9.25 12.59
C LEU A 10 17.13 -9.56 11.26
N PHE A 11 17.27 -10.81 10.82
CA PHE A 11 16.53 -11.35 9.68
C PHE A 11 15.32 -12.12 10.18
N CYS A 12 14.15 -11.62 9.86
CA CYS A 12 12.89 -12.12 10.40
C CYS A 12 12.17 -13.02 9.38
N GLY A 13 10.97 -13.48 9.72
CA GLY A 13 10.10 -14.22 8.80
C GLY A 13 9.65 -13.41 7.57
N SER A 14 8.38 -13.50 7.18
CA SER A 14 7.92 -12.88 5.94
C SER A 14 7.73 -11.35 6.07
N GLY A 15 8.71 -10.58 5.56
CA GLY A 15 8.64 -9.13 5.39
C GLY A 15 8.53 -8.32 6.68
N THR A 16 8.11 -7.07 6.54
CA THR A 16 7.98 -6.09 7.63
C THR A 16 7.05 -6.56 8.73
N THR A 17 5.99 -7.32 8.41
CA THR A 17 5.09 -7.89 9.42
C THR A 17 5.86 -8.75 10.43
N ALA A 18 6.78 -9.59 9.96
CA ALA A 18 7.59 -10.41 10.85
C ALA A 18 8.66 -9.59 11.59
N ALA A 19 9.17 -8.52 10.99
CA ALA A 19 10.11 -7.60 11.63
C ALA A 19 9.47 -6.82 12.80
N ILE A 20 8.27 -6.27 12.61
CA ILE A 20 7.51 -5.59 13.67
C ILE A 20 7.15 -6.59 14.78
N LYS A 21 6.71 -7.80 14.40
CA LYS A 21 6.43 -8.86 15.38
C LYS A 21 7.68 -9.22 16.18
N ARG A 22 8.84 -9.37 15.53
CA ARG A 22 10.10 -9.66 16.21
C ARG A 22 10.47 -8.54 17.18
N LEU A 23 10.27 -7.27 16.80
CA LEU A 23 10.49 -6.14 17.71
C LEU A 23 9.63 -6.27 18.98
N GLN A 24 8.34 -6.59 18.83
CA GLN A 24 7.45 -6.80 19.98
C GLN A 24 7.89 -7.96 20.87
N GLU A 25 8.42 -9.03 20.29
CA GLU A 25 8.91 -10.19 21.03
C GLU A 25 10.16 -9.83 21.84
N VAL A 26 11.15 -9.17 21.23
CA VAL A 26 12.39 -8.79 21.92
C VAL A 26 12.20 -7.64 22.93
N MET A 27 11.14 -6.84 22.77
CA MET A 27 10.71 -5.86 23.76
C MET A 27 9.92 -6.50 24.93
N GLY A 28 9.49 -7.76 24.81
CA GLY A 28 8.68 -8.44 25.83
C GLY A 28 7.21 -8.04 25.86
N VAL A 29 6.67 -7.40 24.81
CA VAL A 29 5.28 -6.93 24.74
C VAL A 29 4.37 -7.83 23.89
N ALA A 30 4.90 -8.91 23.35
CA ALA A 30 4.20 -9.85 22.49
C ALA A 30 3.35 -10.87 23.27
N VAL A 31 2.02 -10.79 23.18
CA VAL A 31 1.10 -11.84 23.67
C VAL A 31 0.01 -12.09 22.63
N THR A 32 -0.02 -13.28 22.03
CA THR A 32 -0.95 -13.59 20.93
C THR A 32 -2.36 -13.94 21.41
N SER A 33 -2.50 -14.49 22.61
CA SER A 33 -3.80 -14.89 23.17
C SER A 33 -4.51 -13.70 23.79
N VAL A 34 -5.67 -13.34 23.23
CA VAL A 34 -6.54 -12.27 23.75
C VAL A 34 -6.91 -12.52 25.22
N THR A 35 -7.19 -13.77 25.58
CA THR A 35 -7.54 -14.15 26.96
C THR A 35 -6.37 -13.98 27.92
N LEU A 36 -5.15 -14.36 27.52
CA LEU A 36 -3.97 -14.16 28.35
C LEU A 36 -3.61 -12.68 28.47
N ARG A 37 -3.70 -11.95 27.35
CA ARG A 37 -3.48 -10.50 27.31
C ARG A 37 -4.39 -9.77 28.30
N GLY A 38 -5.71 -10.04 28.27
CA GLY A 38 -6.66 -9.42 29.20
C GLY A 38 -6.44 -9.79 30.68
N ARG A 39 -5.71 -10.88 30.97
CA ARG A 39 -5.28 -11.22 32.34
C ARG A 39 -3.99 -10.52 32.73
N LEU A 40 -3.07 -10.30 31.79
CA LEU A 40 -1.74 -9.74 32.02
C LEU A 40 -1.77 -8.21 32.06
N GLU A 41 -2.52 -7.55 31.17
CA GLU A 41 -2.59 -6.08 31.08
C GLU A 41 -2.86 -5.40 32.43
N PRO A 42 -3.81 -5.85 33.28
CA PRO A 42 -4.06 -5.22 34.58
C PRO A 42 -2.98 -5.47 35.64
N GLN A 43 -2.04 -6.40 35.39
CA GLN A 43 -0.96 -6.76 36.31
C GLN A 43 0.35 -6.02 36.00
N LEU A 44 0.46 -5.40 34.83
CA LEU A 44 1.65 -4.65 34.43
C LEU A 44 1.77 -3.36 35.25
N ARG A 45 2.98 -3.08 35.73
CA ARG A 45 3.29 -1.75 36.26
C ARG A 45 3.35 -0.72 35.12
N GLN A 46 3.26 0.56 35.47
CA GLN A 46 3.34 1.64 34.48
C GLN A 46 4.67 1.63 33.72
N ASP A 47 5.79 1.35 34.40
CA ASP A 47 7.13 1.24 33.81
C ASP A 47 7.30 0.03 32.88
N GLU A 48 6.35 -0.92 32.89
CA GLU A 48 6.33 -2.11 32.04
C GLU A 48 5.33 -1.97 30.87
N ARG A 49 4.37 -1.04 30.99
CA ARG A 49 3.28 -0.88 30.03
C ARG A 49 3.61 0.21 29.01
N TRP A 50 4.24 -0.22 27.93
CA TRP A 50 4.60 0.65 26.80
C TRP A 50 3.41 1.42 26.23
N VAL A 51 3.68 2.65 25.80
CA VAL A 51 2.77 3.46 24.96
C VAL A 51 3.37 3.53 23.57
N VAL A 52 2.58 3.14 22.56
CA VAL A 52 2.98 3.12 21.16
C VAL A 52 2.13 4.09 20.36
N PHE A 53 2.76 5.16 19.86
CA PHE A 53 2.14 6.13 18.98
C PHE A 53 2.27 5.66 17.53
N VAL A 54 1.16 5.58 16.81
CA VAL A 54 1.13 5.15 15.40
C VAL A 54 0.51 6.23 14.53
N GLY A 55 0.95 6.31 13.27
CA GLY A 55 0.48 7.32 12.34
C GLY A 55 -0.87 7.03 11.68
N PRO A 56 -1.38 7.98 10.89
CA PRO A 56 -2.64 7.80 10.17
C PRO A 56 -2.51 6.89 8.93
N TYR A 57 -1.30 6.62 8.46
CA TYR A 57 -1.04 5.90 7.20
C TYR A 57 -0.65 4.45 7.38
N GLU A 58 -0.74 3.93 8.59
CA GLU A 58 -0.15 2.64 8.89
C GLU A 58 -0.77 1.52 8.06
N HIS A 59 0.11 0.73 7.45
CA HIS A 59 -0.25 -0.58 6.96
C HIS A 59 -0.75 -1.42 8.14
N HIS A 60 -1.68 -2.34 7.90
CA HIS A 60 -2.21 -3.23 8.95
C HIS A 60 -1.13 -3.92 9.80
N SER A 61 0.02 -4.23 9.20
CA SER A 61 1.19 -4.78 9.90
C SER A 61 1.74 -3.87 11.00
N ASN A 62 1.65 -2.55 10.85
CA ASN A 62 2.12 -1.56 11.81
C ASN A 62 0.99 -0.89 12.61
N LEU A 63 -0.23 -1.43 12.54
CA LEU A 63 -1.36 -1.00 13.38
C LEU A 63 -1.95 -2.16 14.17
N LEU A 64 -2.41 -3.20 13.47
CA LEU A 64 -3.05 -4.34 14.11
C LEU A 64 -2.08 -5.10 14.99
N SER A 65 -0.80 -5.20 14.58
CA SER A 65 0.23 -5.86 15.37
C SER A 65 0.38 -5.18 16.75
N TRP A 66 0.39 -3.85 16.81
CA TRP A 66 0.49 -3.13 18.08
C TRP A 66 -0.80 -3.22 18.90
N ARG A 67 -1.97 -3.10 18.26
CA ARG A 67 -3.28 -3.26 18.94
C ARG A 67 -3.46 -4.64 19.57
N GLN A 68 -2.73 -5.65 19.10
CA GLN A 68 -2.74 -7.03 19.65
C GLN A 68 -1.55 -7.31 20.59
N SER A 69 -0.74 -6.30 20.92
CA SER A 69 0.34 -6.41 21.90
C SER A 69 -0.12 -6.01 23.31
N LEU A 70 0.77 -6.11 24.31
CA LEU A 70 0.55 -5.57 25.66
C LEU A 70 0.69 -4.05 25.75
N ALA A 71 1.17 -3.39 24.69
CA ALA A 71 1.29 -1.95 24.66
C ALA A 71 -0.08 -1.27 24.55
N GLU A 72 -0.18 -0.07 25.09
CA GLU A 72 -1.26 0.84 24.80
C GLU A 72 -0.98 1.57 23.48
N VAL A 73 -1.97 1.61 22.59
CA VAL A 73 -1.79 2.19 21.25
C VAL A 73 -2.53 3.51 21.15
N VAL A 74 -1.81 4.56 20.80
CA VAL A 74 -2.35 5.90 20.56
C VAL A 74 -2.24 6.20 19.06
N GLU A 75 -3.39 6.36 18.41
CA GLU A 75 -3.46 6.65 16.97
C GLU A 75 -3.45 8.15 16.72
N ILE A 76 -2.41 8.64 16.03
CA ILE A 76 -2.30 10.02 15.59
C ILE A 76 -3.01 10.18 14.25
N GLY A 77 -3.96 11.10 14.20
CA GLY A 77 -4.76 11.38 13.01
C GLY A 77 -4.03 12.15 11.92
N VAL A 78 -4.80 12.56 10.92
CA VAL A 78 -4.33 13.53 9.91
C VAL A 78 -4.67 14.96 10.32
N ASP A 79 -3.86 15.92 9.89
CA ASP A 79 -4.18 17.35 10.00
C ASP A 79 -5.13 17.83 8.89
N GLY A 80 -5.38 19.15 8.84
CA GLY A 80 -6.24 19.77 7.82
C GLY A 80 -5.73 19.61 6.38
N GLU A 81 -4.44 19.33 6.19
CA GLU A 81 -3.82 19.08 4.90
C GLU A 81 -3.78 17.58 4.56
N GLY A 82 -4.31 16.71 5.42
CA GLY A 82 -4.24 15.27 5.26
C GLY A 82 -2.85 14.68 5.55
N LEU A 83 -1.96 15.46 6.17
CA LEU A 83 -0.61 15.07 6.64
C LEU A 83 -0.68 14.51 8.07
N VAL A 84 0.41 13.95 8.62
CA VAL A 84 0.42 13.50 10.02
C VAL A 84 0.17 14.70 10.95
N ASP A 85 -0.80 14.63 11.86
CA ASP A 85 -1.06 15.72 12.81
C ASP A 85 0.05 15.78 13.88
N VAL A 86 1.10 16.51 13.56
CA VAL A 86 2.26 16.73 14.43
C VAL A 86 1.87 17.43 15.74
N ALA A 87 0.86 18.29 15.71
CA ALA A 87 0.38 18.97 16.91
C ALA A 87 -0.36 18.00 17.84
N ALA A 88 -1.15 17.08 17.29
CA ALA A 88 -1.76 15.99 18.04
C ALA A 88 -0.70 15.05 18.62
N LEU A 89 0.34 14.69 17.84
CA LEU A 89 1.45 13.90 18.35
C LEU A 89 2.13 14.56 19.56
N ARG A 90 2.45 15.85 19.48
CA ARG A 90 3.05 16.59 20.62
C ARG A 90 2.14 16.61 21.85
N ARG A 91 0.84 16.83 21.67
CA ARG A 91 -0.14 16.78 22.77
C ARG A 91 -0.18 15.40 23.41
N ALA A 92 -0.23 14.35 22.60
CA ALA A 92 -0.30 12.97 23.08
C ALA A 92 0.99 12.55 23.81
N LEU A 93 2.17 12.92 23.30
CA LEU A 93 3.45 12.66 23.96
C LEU A 93 3.62 13.40 25.30
N SER A 94 2.94 14.54 25.45
CA SER A 94 2.98 15.35 26.67
C SER A 94 1.85 15.00 27.66
N ASP A 95 1.03 13.98 27.37
CA ASP A 95 -0.10 13.64 28.23
C ASP A 95 0.41 13.10 29.59
N PRO A 96 0.00 13.70 30.72
CA PRO A 96 0.38 13.22 32.05
C PRO A 96 -0.03 11.76 32.33
N GLU A 97 -1.01 11.20 31.61
CA GLU A 97 -1.36 9.77 31.68
C GLU A 97 -0.19 8.86 31.29
N TYR A 98 0.70 9.36 30.43
CA TYR A 98 1.84 8.60 29.90
C TYR A 98 3.16 8.91 30.61
N ALA A 99 3.14 9.77 31.62
CA ALA A 99 4.31 10.07 32.43
C ALA A 99 4.92 8.78 33.02
N ASP A 100 6.25 8.69 33.04
CA ASP A 100 7.05 7.57 33.57
C ASP A 100 6.84 6.20 32.87
N ARG A 101 6.09 6.15 31.76
CA ARG A 101 5.95 4.94 30.95
C ARG A 101 6.97 4.93 29.81
N PRO A 102 7.46 3.76 29.38
CA PRO A 102 8.30 3.68 28.19
C PRO A 102 7.45 3.98 26.94
N MET A 103 7.95 4.86 26.08
CA MET A 103 7.23 5.35 24.91
C MET A 103 7.97 5.02 23.60
N LEU A 104 7.20 4.76 22.55
CA LEU A 104 7.72 4.50 21.22
C LEU A 104 6.78 5.05 20.16
N GLY A 105 7.31 5.71 19.13
CA GLY A 105 6.60 6.01 17.90
C GLY A 105 6.88 4.96 16.83
N SER A 106 5.85 4.42 16.18
CA SER A 106 5.97 3.47 15.07
C SER A 106 5.22 3.99 13.84
N PHE A 107 5.93 4.69 12.96
CA PHE A 107 5.32 5.42 11.83
C PHE A 107 5.76 4.86 10.47
N SER A 108 4.86 4.83 9.51
CA SER A 108 5.20 4.55 8.11
C SER A 108 6.01 5.71 7.54
N ALA A 109 7.21 5.41 7.01
CA ALA A 109 8.06 6.42 6.34
C ALA A 109 7.43 6.94 5.04
N CYS A 110 6.55 6.14 4.43
CA CYS A 110 5.79 6.48 3.24
C CYS A 110 4.46 5.74 3.24
N SER A 111 3.37 6.42 2.89
CA SER A 111 2.08 5.76 2.70
C SER A 111 2.14 4.79 1.53
N ASN A 112 1.80 3.52 1.76
CA ASN A 112 1.62 2.55 0.68
C ASN A 112 0.36 2.82 -0.17
N VAL A 113 -0.51 3.73 0.28
CA VAL A 113 -1.74 4.12 -0.41
C VAL A 113 -1.46 5.30 -1.34
N THR A 114 -0.96 6.41 -0.80
CA THR A 114 -0.90 7.70 -1.51
C THR A 114 0.50 8.06 -2.00
N GLY A 115 1.53 7.30 -1.57
CA GLY A 115 2.93 7.61 -1.85
C GLY A 115 3.48 8.78 -1.03
N ILE A 116 2.65 9.45 -0.22
CA ILE A 116 3.05 10.61 0.59
C ILE A 116 4.17 10.18 1.54
N MET A 117 5.25 10.95 1.53
CA MET A 117 6.40 10.76 2.41
C MET A 117 6.14 11.44 3.76
N ALA A 118 6.43 10.75 4.86
CA ALA A 118 6.48 11.37 6.17
C ALA A 118 7.85 12.05 6.38
N ASP A 119 7.89 13.20 7.06
CA ASP A 119 9.15 13.76 7.55
C ASP A 119 9.62 12.95 8.76
N THR A 120 10.24 11.80 8.47
CA THR A 120 10.72 10.85 9.49
C THR A 120 11.75 11.48 10.42
N ARG A 121 12.54 12.44 9.96
CA ARG A 121 13.54 13.14 10.78
C ARG A 121 12.88 14.11 11.74
N GLN A 122 11.87 14.84 11.30
CA GLN A 122 11.07 15.68 12.20
C GLN A 122 10.35 14.81 13.24
N LEU A 123 9.69 13.73 12.83
CA LEU A 123 9.01 12.83 13.76
C LEU A 123 9.98 12.24 14.80
N ALA A 124 11.17 11.81 14.38
CA ALA A 124 12.22 11.34 15.28
C ALA A 124 12.61 12.38 16.34
N ARG A 125 12.88 13.63 15.92
CA ARG A 125 13.18 14.74 16.85
C ARG A 125 12.08 14.92 17.89
N ILE A 126 10.83 14.93 17.45
CA ILE A 126 9.68 15.13 18.34
C ILE A 126 9.54 14.00 19.34
N LEU A 127 9.73 12.75 18.91
CA LEU A 127 9.68 11.58 19.79
C LEU A 127 10.81 11.64 20.83
N HIS A 128 12.04 11.87 20.41
CA HIS A 128 13.20 11.96 21.31
C HIS A 128 13.13 13.14 22.27
N GLU A 129 12.59 14.30 21.85
CA GLU A 129 12.32 15.46 22.74
C GLU A 129 11.45 15.08 23.95
N HIS A 130 10.62 14.03 23.82
CA HIS A 130 9.72 13.53 24.87
C HIS A 130 10.20 12.19 25.47
N GLY A 131 11.43 11.75 25.16
CA GLY A 131 12.00 10.50 25.67
C GLY A 131 11.40 9.23 25.05
N ALA A 132 10.71 9.34 23.92
CA ALA A 132 10.16 8.20 23.18
C ALA A 132 11.14 7.71 22.10
N PHE A 133 11.16 6.40 21.83
CA PHE A 133 11.93 5.82 20.73
C PHE A 133 11.27 6.10 19.36
N ALA A 134 12.07 6.28 18.31
CA ALA A 134 11.62 6.57 16.96
C ALA A 134 11.80 5.37 16.01
N CYS A 135 10.70 4.68 15.70
CA CYS A 135 10.70 3.50 14.84
C CYS A 135 9.91 3.72 13.55
N PHE A 136 10.43 3.23 12.42
CA PHE A 136 9.87 3.52 11.10
C PHE A 136 9.68 2.29 10.21
N ASP A 137 8.48 2.19 9.63
CA ASP A 137 8.16 1.24 8.57
C ASP A 137 8.59 1.79 7.20
N PHE A 138 9.70 1.24 6.68
CA PHE A 138 10.22 1.55 5.36
C PHE A 138 9.79 0.54 4.29
N ALA A 139 8.75 -0.26 4.51
CA ALA A 139 8.31 -1.25 3.53
C ALA A 139 7.88 -0.58 2.22
N ALA A 140 7.27 0.60 2.23
CA ALA A 140 6.83 1.28 1.01
C ALA A 140 7.99 2.02 0.31
N SER A 141 8.82 2.75 1.08
CA SER A 141 9.86 3.64 0.54
C SER A 141 11.25 3.03 0.46
N GLY A 142 11.52 2.00 1.26
CA GLY A 142 12.84 1.38 1.36
C GLY A 142 13.47 0.92 0.04
N PRO A 143 12.72 0.46 -0.99
CA PRO A 143 13.30 0.16 -2.29
C PRO A 143 13.92 1.36 -3.02
N TYR A 144 13.55 2.59 -2.63
CA TYR A 144 13.76 3.81 -3.40
C TYR A 144 14.64 4.82 -2.66
N VAL A 145 14.39 5.04 -1.36
CA VAL A 145 15.04 6.10 -0.59
C VAL A 145 16.26 5.63 0.18
N LYS A 146 17.19 6.54 0.50
CA LYS A 146 18.29 6.26 1.41
C LYS A 146 17.77 6.04 2.82
N ILE A 147 18.21 4.95 3.45
CA ILE A 147 17.91 4.63 4.85
C ILE A 147 19.20 4.81 5.65
N ASP A 148 19.11 5.58 6.71
CA ASP A 148 20.25 5.95 7.55
C ASP A 148 19.80 6.00 9.02
N MET A 149 20.21 5.01 9.82
CA MET A 149 19.76 4.88 11.21
C MET A 149 20.13 6.09 12.04
N LYS A 150 21.42 6.48 12.08
CA LYS A 150 21.91 7.55 12.98
C LYS A 150 21.47 7.36 14.43
N SER A 151 21.48 6.10 14.87
CA SER A 151 21.02 5.68 16.19
C SER A 151 21.69 6.50 17.30
N GLY A 152 20.90 7.05 18.23
CA GLY A 152 21.37 7.94 19.29
C GLY A 152 21.52 9.43 18.91
N GLU A 153 21.37 9.82 17.63
CA GLU A 153 21.20 11.22 17.24
C GLU A 153 19.75 11.69 17.48
N VAL A 154 19.55 13.00 17.70
CA VAL A 154 18.22 13.56 17.98
C VAL A 154 17.23 13.34 16.83
N ASP A 155 17.69 13.28 15.59
CA ASP A 155 16.88 12.94 14.40
C ASP A 155 17.13 11.51 13.89
N GLY A 156 17.76 10.68 14.72
CA GLY A 156 18.06 9.28 14.48
C GLY A 156 16.83 8.37 14.54
N TYR A 157 17.00 7.13 14.13
CA TYR A 157 15.99 6.08 14.21
C TYR A 157 16.48 5.03 15.19
N ASP A 158 15.57 4.52 16.01
CA ASP A 158 15.83 3.43 16.94
C ASP A 158 15.41 2.09 16.38
N ALA A 159 14.48 2.05 15.43
CA ALA A 159 14.25 0.86 14.64
C ALA A 159 13.79 1.17 13.22
N VAL A 160 14.20 0.32 12.29
CA VAL A 160 13.74 0.31 10.91
C VAL A 160 13.26 -1.09 10.55
N PHE A 161 12.03 -1.19 10.06
CA PHE A 161 11.46 -2.43 9.56
C PHE A 161 11.33 -2.40 8.04
N LEU A 162 11.71 -3.50 7.39
CA LEU A 162 11.83 -3.56 5.94
C LEU A 162 11.30 -4.86 5.33
N SER A 163 10.85 -4.72 4.09
CA SER A 163 10.41 -5.82 3.23
C SER A 163 11.27 -5.88 1.98
N PRO A 164 12.45 -6.54 2.01
CA PRO A 164 13.32 -6.63 0.85
C PRO A 164 12.65 -7.26 -0.37
N HIS A 165 11.56 -8.03 -0.22
CA HIS A 165 10.77 -8.55 -1.35
C HIS A 165 10.12 -7.49 -2.24
N LYS A 166 10.12 -6.22 -1.80
CA LYS A 166 9.68 -5.07 -2.60
C LYS A 166 10.81 -4.40 -3.38
N PHE A 167 12.06 -4.82 -3.16
CA PHE A 167 13.23 -4.37 -3.91
C PHE A 167 13.33 -5.18 -5.21
N VAL A 168 13.98 -4.59 -6.22
CA VAL A 168 14.30 -5.30 -7.47
C VAL A 168 15.16 -6.52 -7.15
N GLY A 169 14.72 -7.71 -7.56
CA GLY A 169 15.39 -8.99 -7.25
C GLY A 169 15.12 -9.56 -5.86
N GLY A 170 14.40 -8.84 -5.01
CA GLY A 170 14.12 -9.22 -3.63
C GLY A 170 13.05 -10.29 -3.37
N PRO A 171 12.12 -10.68 -4.27
CA PRO A 171 11.17 -11.75 -3.97
C PRO A 171 11.84 -13.02 -3.43
N GLY A 172 11.38 -13.51 -2.27
CA GLY A 172 11.97 -14.66 -1.57
C GLY A 172 12.95 -14.33 -0.43
N THR A 173 13.14 -13.05 -0.09
CA THR A 173 13.96 -12.60 1.05
C THR A 173 13.23 -12.64 2.39
N PRO A 174 13.96 -12.70 3.53
CA PRO A 174 13.36 -12.47 4.85
C PRO A 174 12.92 -11.00 5.01
N GLY A 175 12.11 -10.73 6.02
CA GLY A 175 11.97 -9.39 6.59
C GLY A 175 13.25 -8.96 7.28
N VAL A 176 13.47 -7.65 7.41
CA VAL A 176 14.65 -7.11 8.09
C VAL A 176 14.19 -6.17 9.19
N LEU A 177 14.71 -6.37 10.40
CA LEU A 177 14.62 -5.47 11.53
C LEU A 177 16.04 -4.98 11.83
N LEU A 178 16.28 -3.68 11.73
CA LEU A 178 17.48 -3.04 12.24
C LEU A 178 17.08 -2.20 13.43
N MET A 179 17.65 -2.45 14.61
CA MET A 179 17.21 -1.78 15.84
C MET A 179 18.38 -1.39 16.75
N ASN A 180 18.19 -0.31 17.51
CA ASN A 180 19.04 0.04 18.63
C ASN A 180 18.92 -1.04 19.71
N LYS A 181 20.06 -1.48 20.25
CA LYS A 181 20.13 -2.53 21.28
C LYS A 181 19.41 -2.14 22.58
N SER A 182 19.14 -0.87 22.84
CA SER A 182 18.33 -0.41 23.99
C SER A 182 16.88 -0.89 23.94
N LEU A 183 16.35 -1.19 22.74
CA LEU A 183 15.01 -1.76 22.56
C LEU A 183 14.96 -3.26 22.89
N TYR A 184 16.11 -3.93 23.02
CA TYR A 184 16.18 -5.33 23.42
C TYR A 184 15.98 -5.46 24.94
N ARG A 185 14.85 -6.01 25.36
CA ARG A 185 14.45 -6.12 26.79
C ARG A 185 14.58 -7.54 27.35
N LEU A 186 14.91 -8.53 26.52
CA LEU A 186 15.16 -9.91 26.94
C LEU A 186 16.61 -10.12 27.44
N ASN A 187 17.35 -9.05 27.76
CA ASN A 187 18.70 -9.14 28.30
C ASN A 187 18.73 -10.08 29.52
N SER A 188 19.68 -11.03 29.52
CA SER A 188 19.83 -12.08 30.54
C SER A 188 18.67 -13.08 30.67
N GLN A 189 17.70 -13.07 29.74
CA GLN A 189 16.63 -14.06 29.63
C GLN A 189 16.84 -14.93 28.37
N HIS A 190 15.88 -15.82 28.12
CA HIS A 190 15.81 -16.60 26.89
C HIS A 190 15.50 -15.69 25.68
N PRO A 191 16.00 -16.03 24.48
CA PRO A 191 15.68 -15.30 23.24
C PRO A 191 14.18 -15.36 22.93
N SER A 192 13.74 -14.50 21.99
CA SER A 192 12.34 -14.54 21.52
C SER A 192 11.94 -15.90 20.96
N THR A 193 12.90 -16.62 20.38
CA THR A 193 12.73 -17.96 19.81
C THR A 193 13.86 -18.86 20.31
N CYS A 194 13.56 -19.78 21.22
CA CYS A 194 14.53 -20.78 21.67
C CYS A 194 14.71 -21.87 20.62
N GLY A 195 15.95 -22.23 20.33
CA GLY A 195 16.27 -23.32 19.40
C GLY A 195 17.77 -23.57 19.27
N GLY A 196 18.13 -24.58 18.47
CA GLY A 196 19.54 -24.80 18.11
C GLY A 196 20.14 -23.55 17.46
N GLY A 197 21.44 -23.30 17.68
CA GLY A 197 22.12 -22.11 17.16
C GLY A 197 22.01 -20.86 18.05
N THR A 198 21.17 -20.85 19.09
CA THR A 198 21.03 -19.70 20.03
C THR A 198 21.78 -19.86 21.34
N VAL A 199 22.33 -21.05 21.59
CA VAL A 199 22.89 -21.49 22.87
C VAL A 199 24.38 -21.80 22.75
N ALA A 200 25.14 -21.41 23.77
CA ALA A 200 26.50 -21.86 23.99
C ALA A 200 26.54 -23.20 24.75
N TYR A 201 25.58 -23.45 25.63
CA TYR A 201 25.50 -24.68 26.41
C TYR A 201 24.07 -25.00 26.88
N VAL A 202 23.69 -26.28 26.84
CA VAL A 202 22.43 -26.81 27.37
C VAL A 202 22.72 -28.12 28.09
N ASN A 203 22.17 -28.31 29.28
CA ASN A 203 22.21 -29.59 29.99
C ASN A 203 20.82 -30.23 30.09
N GLY A 204 20.77 -31.49 30.56
CA GLY A 204 19.53 -32.25 30.70
C GLY A 204 18.89 -32.22 32.10
N PHE A 205 19.38 -31.37 33.00
CA PHE A 205 19.01 -31.40 34.42
C PHE A 205 18.21 -30.17 34.84
N ASN A 206 18.65 -28.98 34.46
CA ASN A 206 17.99 -27.73 34.83
C ASN A 206 18.04 -26.71 33.68
N GLU A 207 16.88 -26.18 33.29
CA GLU A 207 16.77 -25.13 32.28
C GLU A 207 17.54 -23.85 32.66
N GLN A 208 17.66 -23.54 33.95
CA GLN A 208 18.35 -22.33 34.40
C GLN A 208 19.87 -22.37 34.19
N ASP A 209 20.44 -23.55 33.90
CA ASP A 209 21.85 -23.71 33.54
C ASP A 209 22.10 -23.51 32.03
N THR A 210 21.04 -23.22 31.26
CA THR A 210 21.17 -22.94 29.82
C THR A 210 21.90 -21.62 29.60
N LEU A 211 22.99 -21.66 28.84
CA LEU A 211 23.76 -20.48 28.47
C LEU A 211 23.41 -20.09 27.03
N TYR A 212 22.77 -18.94 26.86
CA TYR A 212 22.51 -18.32 25.56
C TYR A 212 23.66 -17.41 25.15
N TYR A 213 23.86 -17.19 23.84
CA TYR A 213 24.88 -16.26 23.34
C TYR A 213 24.61 -14.83 23.82
N ASP A 214 25.64 -14.04 24.11
CA ASP A 214 25.47 -12.63 24.52
C ASP A 214 25.21 -11.69 23.35
N ASP A 215 25.70 -12.04 22.15
CA ASP A 215 25.42 -11.27 20.94
C ASP A 215 23.94 -11.42 20.54
N ILE A 216 23.26 -10.28 20.35
CA ILE A 216 21.82 -10.24 20.05
C ILE A 216 21.50 -10.85 18.68
N GLU A 217 22.37 -10.67 17.68
CA GLU A 217 22.13 -11.19 16.34
C GLU A 217 22.23 -12.71 16.32
N GLU A 218 23.25 -13.28 16.97
CA GLU A 218 23.41 -14.73 17.13
C GLU A 218 22.29 -15.32 18.00
N ARG A 219 21.96 -14.66 19.11
CA ARG A 219 20.92 -15.09 20.06
C ARG A 219 19.54 -15.20 19.41
N GLU A 220 19.23 -14.36 18.43
CA GLU A 220 17.90 -14.27 17.79
C GLU A 220 17.80 -14.98 16.42
N ASP A 221 18.86 -15.64 15.95
CA ASP A 221 18.94 -16.38 14.69
C ASP A 221 18.72 -17.89 14.90
N ALA A 222 17.61 -18.24 15.54
CA ALA A 222 17.30 -19.61 15.94
C ALA A 222 17.10 -20.58 14.78
N GLY A 223 17.64 -21.79 14.95
CA GLY A 223 17.60 -22.88 13.96
C GLY A 223 18.63 -22.67 12.85
N THR A 224 18.47 -23.40 11.75
CA THR A 224 19.27 -23.14 10.55
C THR A 224 18.81 -21.81 9.95
N PRO A 225 19.69 -20.79 9.83
CA PRO A 225 19.30 -19.50 9.30
C PRO A 225 18.80 -19.59 7.86
N ALA A 226 18.03 -18.59 7.44
CA ALA A 226 17.55 -18.47 6.06
C ALA A 226 18.68 -18.05 5.08
N ILE A 227 19.74 -18.86 4.98
CA ILE A 227 21.02 -18.52 4.33
C ILE A 227 20.82 -17.96 2.91
N VAL A 228 20.12 -18.69 2.04
CA VAL A 228 19.88 -18.25 0.65
C VAL A 228 19.05 -16.97 0.61
N GLN A 229 18.07 -16.85 1.50
CA GLN A 229 17.23 -15.67 1.58
C GLN A 229 18.00 -14.44 2.09
N LYS A 230 18.95 -14.60 3.03
CA LYS A 230 19.86 -13.54 3.50
C LYS A 230 20.79 -13.07 2.38
N ILE A 231 21.39 -14.01 1.63
CA ILE A 231 22.22 -13.69 0.45
C ILE A 231 21.40 -12.95 -0.62
N ARG A 232 20.17 -13.37 -0.88
CA ARG A 232 19.29 -12.67 -1.82
C ARG A 232 18.97 -11.25 -1.35
N ALA A 233 18.79 -11.04 -0.04
CA ALA A 233 18.52 -9.72 0.52
C ALA A 233 19.70 -8.79 0.29
N SER A 234 20.94 -9.24 0.56
CA SER A 234 22.13 -8.42 0.30
C SER A 234 22.29 -8.06 -1.18
N LEU A 235 22.05 -9.01 -2.09
CA LEU A 235 22.06 -8.75 -3.54
C LEU A 235 21.00 -7.73 -3.98
N ALA A 236 19.79 -7.78 -3.41
CA ALA A 236 18.74 -6.80 -3.72
C ALA A 236 19.15 -5.38 -3.27
N PHE A 237 19.84 -5.25 -2.15
CA PHE A 237 20.43 -3.98 -1.74
C PHE A 237 21.56 -3.54 -2.67
N TRP A 238 22.45 -4.45 -3.10
CA TRP A 238 23.50 -4.10 -4.06
C TRP A 238 22.96 -3.60 -5.39
N VAL A 239 21.87 -4.19 -5.91
CA VAL A 239 21.19 -3.69 -7.11
C VAL A 239 20.73 -2.24 -6.90
N LYS A 240 20.11 -1.95 -5.76
CA LYS A 240 19.66 -0.60 -5.41
C LYS A 240 20.83 0.39 -5.33
N GLU A 241 21.91 0.03 -4.63
CA GLU A 241 23.11 0.87 -4.51
C GLU A 241 23.78 1.11 -5.86
N TYR A 242 23.82 0.10 -6.74
CA TYR A 242 24.37 0.22 -8.09
C TYR A 242 23.60 1.21 -8.96
N ILE A 243 22.26 1.24 -8.85
CA ILE A 243 21.41 2.18 -9.58
C ILE A 243 21.59 3.61 -9.06
N GLY A 244 21.79 3.75 -7.74
CA GLY A 244 22.09 5.01 -7.08
C GLY A 244 20.84 5.81 -6.70
N TYR A 245 20.92 6.48 -5.55
CA TYR A 245 19.81 7.23 -4.95
C TYR A 245 19.37 8.41 -5.81
N ASP A 246 20.32 9.22 -6.29
CA ASP A 246 20.04 10.42 -7.10
C ASP A 246 19.32 10.06 -8.41
N THR A 247 19.70 8.94 -9.03
CA THR A 247 19.04 8.43 -10.24
C THR A 247 17.60 8.04 -9.97
N MET A 248 17.35 7.26 -8.90
CA MET A 248 16.00 6.85 -8.52
C MET A 248 15.14 8.07 -8.18
N GLU A 249 15.64 8.97 -7.34
CA GLU A 249 14.95 10.19 -6.93
C GLU A 249 14.56 11.06 -8.14
N LEU A 250 15.48 11.27 -9.09
CA LEU A 250 15.20 12.06 -10.29
C LEU A 250 14.08 11.42 -11.14
N HIS A 251 14.17 10.11 -11.39
CA HIS A 251 13.17 9.40 -12.20
C HIS A 251 11.80 9.39 -11.52
N GLU A 252 11.77 9.15 -10.22
CA GLU A 252 10.54 9.14 -9.42
C GLU A 252 9.89 10.51 -9.37
N ARG A 253 10.66 11.58 -9.15
CA ARG A 253 10.14 12.95 -9.17
C ARG A 253 9.53 13.28 -10.52
N VAL A 254 10.24 13.02 -11.62
CA VAL A 254 9.74 13.27 -12.98
C VAL A 254 8.43 12.53 -13.24
N TYR A 255 8.35 11.23 -12.88
CA TYR A 255 7.12 10.46 -13.06
C TYR A 255 6.00 10.90 -12.11
N SER A 256 6.32 11.29 -10.88
CA SER A 256 5.34 11.81 -9.93
C SER A 256 4.71 13.11 -10.42
N GLU A 257 5.53 14.09 -10.84
CA GLU A 257 5.08 15.40 -11.33
C GLU A 257 4.22 15.25 -12.59
N MET A 258 4.70 14.51 -13.60
CA MET A 258 3.97 14.29 -14.85
C MET A 258 2.66 13.54 -14.64
N ALA A 259 2.63 12.55 -13.74
CA ALA A 259 1.40 11.84 -13.41
C ALA A 259 0.42 12.74 -12.66
N MET A 260 0.90 13.56 -11.71
CA MET A 260 0.06 14.47 -10.96
C MET A 260 -0.61 15.51 -11.87
N GLU A 261 0.17 16.13 -12.76
CA GLU A 261 -0.34 17.11 -13.74
C GLU A 261 -1.50 16.54 -14.56
N ARG A 262 -1.34 15.33 -15.12
CA ARG A 262 -2.36 14.68 -15.95
C ARG A 262 -3.56 14.16 -15.16
N LEU A 263 -3.33 13.56 -13.99
CA LEU A 263 -4.39 12.95 -13.19
C LEU A 263 -5.24 14.01 -12.47
N VAL A 264 -4.63 15.04 -11.90
CA VAL A 264 -5.36 16.15 -11.24
C VAL A 264 -6.04 17.05 -12.25
N GLY A 265 -5.44 17.25 -13.43
CA GLY A 265 -6.06 18.00 -14.53
C GLY A 265 -7.28 17.32 -15.15
N ASN A 266 -7.57 16.06 -14.81
CA ASN A 266 -8.70 15.31 -15.36
C ASN A 266 -9.94 15.41 -14.46
N PRO A 267 -11.06 16.02 -14.92
CA PRO A 267 -12.28 16.21 -14.10
C PRO A 267 -13.02 14.90 -13.76
N ASN A 268 -12.57 13.79 -14.33
CA ASN A 268 -13.14 12.46 -14.13
C ASN A 268 -12.24 11.59 -13.24
N VAL A 269 -11.15 12.13 -12.69
CA VAL A 269 -10.23 11.42 -11.80
C VAL A 269 -10.08 12.22 -10.50
N ARG A 270 -10.20 11.54 -9.36
CA ARG A 270 -9.82 12.11 -8.05
C ARG A 270 -8.65 11.34 -7.50
N VAL A 271 -7.48 11.96 -7.44
CA VAL A 271 -6.32 11.43 -6.72
C VAL A 271 -6.61 11.51 -5.22
N LEU A 272 -6.37 10.42 -4.49
CA LEU A 272 -6.56 10.37 -3.05
C LEU A 272 -5.31 10.87 -2.30
N GLY A 273 -5.54 11.54 -1.17
CA GLY A 273 -4.51 12.18 -0.35
C GLY A 273 -4.08 13.56 -0.88
N ASN A 274 -3.21 14.24 -0.14
CA ASN A 274 -2.72 15.58 -0.47
C ASN A 274 -1.95 15.61 -1.79
N THR A 275 -2.43 16.35 -2.80
CA THR A 275 -1.86 16.41 -4.16
C THR A 275 -0.69 17.37 -4.34
N SER A 276 -0.29 18.09 -3.31
CA SER A 276 0.69 19.19 -3.38
C SER A 276 2.01 18.89 -2.67
N VAL A 277 2.11 17.76 -1.96
CA VAL A 277 3.31 17.34 -1.24
C VAL A 277 4.11 16.29 -1.99
N ASP A 278 5.39 16.19 -1.63
CA ASP A 278 6.30 15.18 -2.14
C ASP A 278 5.79 13.77 -1.88
N ARG A 279 5.91 12.93 -2.91
CA ARG A 279 5.47 11.54 -2.89
C ARG A 279 6.32 10.66 -3.78
N LEU A 280 6.42 9.40 -3.39
CA LEU A 280 6.74 8.34 -4.32
C LEU A 280 5.63 8.22 -5.38
N PRO A 281 5.95 7.71 -6.58
CA PRO A 281 4.99 7.60 -7.68
C PRO A 281 3.98 6.46 -7.47
N VAL A 282 3.28 6.49 -6.33
CA VAL A 282 2.22 5.59 -5.92
C VAL A 282 0.92 6.39 -5.90
N PHE A 283 0.01 6.06 -6.81
CA PHE A 283 -1.22 6.82 -7.03
C PHE A 283 -2.42 5.94 -6.71
N SER A 284 -3.16 6.35 -5.69
CA SER A 284 -4.51 5.85 -5.42
C SER A 284 -5.51 6.86 -5.94
N PHE A 285 -6.47 6.43 -6.75
CA PHE A 285 -7.43 7.32 -7.38
C PHE A 285 -8.79 6.66 -7.59
N LEU A 286 -9.80 7.52 -7.68
CA LEU A 286 -11.15 7.19 -8.09
C LEU A 286 -11.38 7.70 -9.51
N VAL A 287 -12.17 6.95 -10.27
CA VAL A 287 -12.55 7.31 -11.64
C VAL A 287 -14.05 7.52 -11.68
N TYR A 288 -14.50 8.65 -12.19
CA TYR A 288 -15.91 9.01 -12.25
C TYR A 288 -16.41 9.04 -13.71
N PRO A 289 -17.62 8.54 -14.00
CA PRO A 289 -18.22 8.62 -15.35
C PRO A 289 -18.45 10.07 -15.77
N PRO A 290 -18.06 10.54 -16.97
CA PRO A 290 -18.16 11.95 -17.37
C PRO A 290 -19.54 12.59 -17.12
N VAL A 291 -19.55 13.85 -16.71
CA VAL A 291 -20.77 14.67 -16.62
C VAL A 291 -21.00 15.31 -17.98
N GLU A 292 -22.21 15.20 -18.54
CA GLU A 292 -22.58 16.02 -19.70
C GLU A 292 -23.03 17.41 -19.21
N GLU A 293 -22.70 18.47 -19.94
CA GLU A 293 -23.26 19.80 -19.70
C GLU A 293 -24.80 19.73 -19.84
N GLU A 294 -25.51 19.63 -18.73
CA GLU A 294 -26.96 19.83 -18.71
C GLU A 294 -27.22 21.31 -18.94
N HIS A 295 -27.84 21.61 -20.09
CA HIS A 295 -28.63 22.83 -20.25
C HIS A 295 -29.59 22.95 -19.05
N GLU A 296 -29.55 24.10 -18.39
CA GLU A 296 -30.53 24.59 -17.41
C GLU A 296 -30.79 23.68 -16.19
N ARG A 297 -29.92 23.79 -15.18
CA ARG A 297 -30.36 23.54 -13.79
C ARG A 297 -30.94 24.85 -13.20
N PRO A 298 -32.16 24.84 -12.63
CA PRO A 298 -32.65 25.99 -11.90
C PRO A 298 -31.76 26.21 -10.66
N ALA A 299 -31.38 27.46 -10.42
CA ALA A 299 -30.56 27.88 -9.29
C ALA A 299 -31.22 27.43 -7.97
N ALA A 300 -30.71 26.35 -7.38
CA ALA A 300 -31.01 25.97 -6.01
C ALA A 300 -30.03 26.68 -5.07
N ALA A 301 -30.58 27.12 -3.94
CA ALA A 301 -30.03 28.03 -2.96
C ALA A 301 -28.55 27.79 -2.59
N ALA A 302 -27.78 28.88 -2.60
CA ALA A 302 -26.50 28.96 -1.92
C ALA A 302 -26.68 28.61 -0.44
N GLY A 303 -26.17 27.45 -0.01
CA GLY A 303 -26.17 27.05 1.39
C GLY A 303 -26.47 25.58 1.70
N CYS A 304 -26.83 24.74 0.72
CA CYS A 304 -26.86 23.29 0.90
C CYS A 304 -25.81 22.62 0.01
N ASP A 305 -25.04 21.70 0.59
CA ASP A 305 -23.99 20.92 -0.09
C ASP A 305 -24.66 20.04 -1.18
N SER A 306 -24.73 20.58 -2.39
CA SER A 306 -25.57 20.07 -3.48
C SER A 306 -24.85 19.01 -4.32
N SER A 307 -24.08 18.13 -3.67
CA SER A 307 -23.65 16.87 -4.26
C SER A 307 -24.70 15.81 -3.97
N LEU A 308 -25.64 15.60 -4.91
CA LEU A 308 -25.93 14.20 -5.23
C LEU A 308 -24.60 13.62 -5.73
N GLU A 309 -23.81 13.09 -4.80
CA GLU A 309 -22.41 12.73 -5.02
C GLU A 309 -22.31 11.78 -6.21
N ARG A 310 -21.68 12.26 -7.28
CA ARG A 310 -21.36 11.45 -8.45
C ARG A 310 -20.58 10.22 -7.97
N LEU A 311 -21.17 9.02 -8.05
CA LEU A 311 -20.48 7.81 -7.60
C LEU A 311 -19.34 7.42 -8.56
N PRO A 312 -18.16 7.05 -8.05
CA PRO A 312 -17.04 6.58 -8.89
C PRO A 312 -17.33 5.18 -9.43
N LEU A 313 -16.68 4.80 -10.53
CA LEU A 313 -16.57 3.40 -10.93
C LEU A 313 -15.88 2.59 -9.83
N HIS A 314 -16.35 1.36 -9.59
CA HIS A 314 -15.76 0.48 -8.60
C HIS A 314 -14.25 0.26 -8.88
N GLY A 315 -13.39 0.40 -7.86
CA GLY A 315 -11.94 0.36 -8.04
C GLY A 315 -11.41 -0.94 -8.69
N ARG A 316 -12.04 -2.09 -8.40
CA ARG A 316 -11.69 -3.37 -9.08
C ARG A 316 -12.20 -3.47 -10.51
N PHE A 317 -13.25 -2.73 -10.85
CA PHE A 317 -13.72 -2.66 -12.23
C PHE A 317 -12.72 -1.89 -13.10
N VAL A 318 -12.27 -0.72 -12.63
CA VAL A 318 -11.22 0.06 -13.30
C VAL A 318 -9.95 -0.78 -13.48
N THR A 319 -9.52 -1.53 -12.45
CA THR A 319 -8.34 -2.42 -12.60
C THR A 319 -8.57 -3.55 -13.59
N LYS A 320 -9.81 -4.06 -13.68
CA LYS A 320 -10.18 -5.10 -14.63
C LYS A 320 -10.13 -4.57 -16.06
N LEU A 321 -10.59 -3.33 -16.30
CA LEU A 321 -10.48 -2.66 -17.59
C LEU A 321 -9.02 -2.37 -17.98
N LEU A 322 -8.19 -1.90 -17.05
CA LEU A 322 -6.75 -1.71 -17.27
C LEU A 322 -6.08 -2.99 -17.75
N ASN A 323 -6.42 -4.12 -17.13
CA ASN A 323 -5.90 -5.43 -17.51
C ASN A 323 -6.45 -5.91 -18.87
N ASP A 324 -7.77 -5.93 -19.03
CA ASP A 324 -8.41 -6.59 -20.17
C ASP A 324 -8.21 -5.82 -21.49
N LEU A 325 -8.16 -4.50 -21.43
CA LEU A 325 -8.02 -3.66 -22.62
C LEU A 325 -6.55 -3.35 -22.96
N PHE A 326 -5.68 -3.27 -21.95
CA PHE A 326 -4.33 -2.71 -22.10
C PHE A 326 -3.21 -3.60 -21.53
N GLY A 327 -3.53 -4.71 -20.86
CA GLY A 327 -2.53 -5.56 -20.20
C GLY A 327 -1.84 -4.91 -18.99
N ILE A 328 -2.44 -3.85 -18.43
CA ILE A 328 -1.85 -3.10 -17.31
C ILE A 328 -2.30 -3.71 -15.98
N GLN A 329 -1.34 -4.11 -15.16
CA GLN A 329 -1.59 -4.66 -13.83
C GLN A 329 -1.68 -3.54 -12.79
N ALA A 330 -2.86 -3.37 -12.21
CA ALA A 330 -3.13 -2.46 -11.11
C ALA A 330 -3.77 -3.21 -9.93
N ARG A 331 -3.92 -2.55 -8.78
CA ARG A 331 -4.60 -3.12 -7.60
C ARG A 331 -5.88 -2.38 -7.27
N GLY A 332 -6.94 -3.13 -6.97
CA GLY A 332 -8.23 -2.58 -6.55
C GLY A 332 -8.58 -3.01 -5.13
N GLY A 333 -9.05 -2.07 -4.30
CA GLY A 333 -9.45 -2.30 -2.90
C GLY A 333 -8.84 -1.30 -1.93
N CYS A 334 -8.79 -1.63 -0.64
CA CYS A 334 -8.33 -0.74 0.44
C CYS A 334 -6.84 -0.89 0.85
N ALA A 335 -6.03 -1.58 0.03
CA ALA A 335 -4.57 -1.67 0.15
C ALA A 335 -3.99 -2.02 1.55
N CYS A 336 -4.73 -2.77 2.37
CA CYS A 336 -4.36 -3.12 3.75
C CYS A 336 -4.11 -1.88 4.65
N ALA A 337 -4.85 -0.80 4.40
CA ALA A 337 -4.82 0.44 5.16
C ALA A 337 -6.26 0.92 5.40
N GLY A 338 -7.09 0.03 5.93
CA GLY A 338 -8.54 0.23 6.13
C GLY A 338 -8.90 1.55 6.81
N PRO A 339 -8.33 1.87 7.99
CA PRO A 339 -8.60 3.14 8.68
C PRO A 339 -8.25 4.37 7.84
N TYR A 340 -7.09 4.38 7.17
CA TYR A 340 -6.75 5.48 6.26
C TYR A 340 -7.71 5.55 5.07
N GLY A 341 -8.14 4.40 4.54
CA GLY A 341 -9.17 4.31 3.51
C GLY A 341 -10.51 4.91 3.95
N HIS A 342 -10.88 4.78 5.22
CA HIS A 342 -12.09 5.43 5.75
C HIS A 342 -11.94 6.95 5.75
N ILE A 343 -10.78 7.48 6.15
CA ILE A 343 -10.49 8.92 6.08
C ILE A 343 -10.58 9.42 4.62
N LEU A 344 -9.91 8.73 3.69
CA LEU A 344 -9.84 9.11 2.28
C LEU A 344 -11.17 9.03 1.52
N LEU A 345 -12.10 8.19 2.01
CA LEU A 345 -13.40 7.96 1.39
C LEU A 345 -14.56 8.52 2.22
N HIS A 346 -14.26 9.28 3.28
CA HIS A 346 -15.25 9.85 4.21
C HIS A 346 -16.22 8.81 4.79
N VAL A 347 -15.70 7.62 5.11
CA VAL A 347 -16.47 6.56 5.76
C VAL A 347 -16.44 6.79 7.26
N ASP A 348 -17.54 7.29 7.82
CA ASP A 348 -17.68 7.45 9.26
C ASP A 348 -17.90 6.12 10.00
N ASN A 349 -18.01 6.20 11.32
CA ASN A 349 -18.20 5.01 12.15
C ASN A 349 -19.53 4.29 11.89
N GLU A 350 -20.61 5.03 11.63
CA GLU A 350 -21.92 4.42 11.39
C GLU A 350 -21.91 3.63 10.08
N LEU A 351 -21.45 4.25 8.99
CA LEU A 351 -21.32 3.63 7.69
C LEU A 351 -20.34 2.44 7.74
N SER A 352 -19.21 2.59 8.43
CA SER A 352 -18.24 1.49 8.66
C SER A 352 -18.90 0.28 9.33
N LEU A 353 -19.71 0.49 10.38
CA LEU A 353 -20.40 -0.59 11.08
C LEU A 353 -21.50 -1.24 10.22
N ARG A 354 -22.23 -0.46 9.43
CA ARG A 354 -23.20 -0.99 8.45
C ARG A 354 -22.50 -1.86 7.41
N ILE A 355 -21.38 -1.39 6.85
CA ILE A 355 -20.54 -2.16 5.90
C ILE A 355 -20.05 -3.46 6.55
N ARG A 356 -19.57 -3.40 7.79
CA ARG A 356 -19.16 -4.60 8.55
C ARG A 356 -20.31 -5.61 8.67
N SER A 357 -21.52 -5.16 9.02
CA SER A 357 -22.68 -6.04 9.15
C SER A 357 -23.02 -6.72 7.83
N ALA A 358 -23.04 -5.99 6.72
CA ALA A 358 -23.28 -6.60 5.40
C ALA A 358 -22.17 -7.58 4.97
N ILE A 359 -20.91 -7.32 5.34
CA ILE A 359 -19.81 -8.28 5.11
C ILE A 359 -20.04 -9.58 5.90
N LEU A 360 -20.55 -9.51 7.13
CA LEU A 360 -20.90 -10.69 7.94
C LEU A 360 -22.05 -11.49 7.33
N GLU A 361 -22.96 -10.83 6.62
CA GLU A 361 -24.02 -11.46 5.83
C GLU A 361 -23.53 -12.02 4.47
N GLY A 362 -22.24 -11.86 4.16
CA GLY A 362 -21.59 -12.41 2.97
C GLY A 362 -21.32 -11.40 1.86
N TYR A 363 -21.75 -10.14 1.98
CA TYR A 363 -21.59 -9.13 0.93
C TYR A 363 -20.22 -8.42 0.96
N SER A 364 -19.13 -9.17 0.75
CA SER A 364 -17.78 -8.56 0.75
C SER A 364 -17.54 -7.59 -0.41
N GLY A 365 -18.42 -7.55 -1.42
CA GLY A 365 -18.36 -6.58 -2.50
C GLY A 365 -18.60 -5.13 -2.07
N LEU A 366 -19.18 -4.90 -0.88
CA LEU A 366 -19.40 -3.57 -0.32
C LEU A 366 -18.15 -2.95 0.31
N LYS A 367 -17.04 -3.70 0.38
CA LYS A 367 -15.79 -3.17 0.92
C LYS A 367 -15.37 -1.92 0.15
N PRO A 368 -15.16 -0.78 0.83
CA PRO A 368 -14.71 0.43 0.18
C PRO A 368 -13.33 0.23 -0.45
N GLY A 369 -13.05 0.97 -1.51
CA GLY A 369 -11.77 0.85 -2.20
C GLY A 369 -11.65 1.74 -3.41
N TRP A 370 -10.43 1.76 -3.95
CA TRP A 370 -10.03 2.60 -5.07
C TRP A 370 -9.17 1.78 -6.03
N THR A 371 -8.72 2.42 -7.11
CA THR A 371 -7.66 1.88 -7.97
C THR A 371 -6.32 2.44 -7.52
N ARG A 372 -5.32 1.57 -7.38
CA ARG A 372 -3.94 1.96 -7.08
C ARG A 372 -2.99 1.46 -8.15
N LEU A 373 -2.11 2.35 -8.60
CA LEU A 373 -1.00 2.08 -9.51
C LEU A 373 0.29 2.68 -8.94
N SER A 374 1.42 2.06 -9.25
CA SER A 374 2.74 2.58 -8.88
C SER A 374 3.65 2.55 -10.10
N PHE A 375 4.42 3.61 -10.32
CA PHE A 375 5.40 3.66 -11.41
C PHE A 375 6.79 3.37 -10.86
N ALA A 376 7.44 2.32 -11.36
CA ALA A 376 8.82 2.04 -10.98
C ALA A 376 9.78 3.00 -11.70
N TYR A 377 10.88 3.38 -11.05
CA TYR A 377 11.93 4.21 -11.66
C TYR A 377 12.55 3.59 -12.92
N TYR A 378 12.52 2.26 -13.04
CA TYR A 378 13.01 1.50 -14.21
C TYR A 378 11.97 1.30 -15.32
N LEU A 379 10.80 1.93 -15.22
CA LEU A 379 9.79 1.94 -16.28
C LEU A 379 10.25 2.84 -17.43
N SER A 380 10.01 2.44 -18.68
CA SER A 380 10.29 3.32 -19.83
C SER A 380 9.29 4.49 -19.91
N LYS A 381 9.71 5.60 -20.53
CA LYS A 381 8.87 6.80 -20.70
C LYS A 381 7.64 6.50 -21.56
N GLU A 382 7.77 5.60 -22.52
CA GLU A 382 6.72 5.16 -23.43
C GLU A 382 5.64 4.36 -22.67
N GLU A 383 6.06 3.40 -21.85
CA GLU A 383 5.14 2.65 -20.99
C GLU A 383 4.45 3.56 -19.98
N PHE A 384 5.20 4.47 -19.34
CA PHE A 384 4.66 5.47 -18.42
C PHE A 384 3.53 6.29 -19.06
N LYS A 385 3.79 6.87 -20.25
CA LYS A 385 2.81 7.66 -20.99
C LYS A 385 1.60 6.82 -21.41
N PHE A 386 1.83 5.59 -21.86
CA PHE A 386 0.77 4.66 -22.26
C PHE A 386 -0.17 4.33 -21.09
N ILE A 387 0.39 4.07 -19.90
CA ILE A 387 -0.40 3.80 -18.70
C ILE A 387 -1.28 5.00 -18.33
N LEU A 388 -0.74 6.22 -18.35
CA LEU A 388 -1.52 7.43 -18.09
C LEU A 388 -2.63 7.63 -19.12
N SER A 389 -2.34 7.43 -20.41
CA SER A 389 -3.35 7.50 -21.47
C SER A 389 -4.44 6.42 -21.34
N ALA A 390 -4.10 5.23 -20.82
CA ALA A 390 -5.07 4.18 -20.52
C ALA A 390 -5.97 4.56 -19.32
N ILE A 391 -5.43 5.22 -18.29
CA ILE A 391 -6.22 5.74 -17.18
C ILE A 391 -7.20 6.81 -17.68
N GLU A 392 -6.73 7.77 -18.48
CA GLU A 392 -7.58 8.81 -19.09
C GLU A 392 -8.64 8.22 -20.02
N PHE A 393 -8.31 7.18 -20.78
CA PHE A 393 -9.27 6.43 -21.58
C PHE A 393 -10.40 5.87 -20.69
N ILE A 394 -10.06 5.21 -19.58
CA ILE A 394 -11.05 4.65 -18.67
C ILE A 394 -11.85 5.79 -18.00
N ALA A 395 -11.23 6.92 -17.71
CA ALA A 395 -11.92 8.09 -17.18
C ALA A 395 -12.94 8.68 -18.16
N ALA A 396 -12.64 8.65 -19.46
CA ALA A 396 -13.54 9.14 -20.50
C ALA A 396 -14.63 8.12 -20.91
N TYR A 397 -14.32 6.82 -20.91
CA TYR A 397 -15.16 5.81 -21.55
C TYR A 397 -15.47 4.57 -20.70
N GLY A 398 -14.85 4.42 -19.53
CA GLY A 398 -14.89 3.18 -18.73
C GLY A 398 -16.30 2.75 -18.33
N HIS A 399 -17.20 3.70 -18.05
CA HIS A 399 -18.59 3.41 -17.71
C HIS A 399 -19.36 2.71 -18.83
N ARG A 400 -18.98 2.92 -20.10
CA ARG A 400 -19.62 2.27 -21.26
C ARG A 400 -19.39 0.77 -21.30
N PHE A 401 -18.37 0.29 -20.60
CA PHE A 401 -18.05 -1.14 -20.53
C PHE A 401 -18.85 -1.89 -19.46
N LEU A 402 -19.55 -1.20 -18.54
CA LEU A 402 -20.31 -1.85 -17.46
C LEU A 402 -21.22 -3.01 -17.93
N PRO A 403 -21.97 -2.92 -19.05
CA PRO A 403 -22.85 -4.01 -19.51
C PRO A 403 -22.11 -5.30 -19.89
N LEU A 404 -20.83 -5.17 -20.24
CA LEU A 404 -20.02 -6.32 -20.66
C LEU A 404 -19.49 -7.11 -19.47
N TYR A 405 -19.69 -6.63 -18.24
CA TYR A 405 -19.17 -7.28 -17.04
C TYR A 405 -20.29 -7.61 -16.05
N LYS A 406 -20.01 -8.59 -15.18
CA LYS A 406 -20.83 -8.96 -14.04
C LYS A 406 -20.08 -8.61 -12.76
N PHE A 407 -20.74 -7.89 -11.87
CA PHE A 407 -20.28 -7.71 -10.50
C PHE A 407 -20.80 -8.83 -9.60
N ASP A 408 -19.93 -9.36 -8.76
CA ASP A 408 -20.28 -10.33 -7.72
C ASP A 408 -20.30 -9.63 -6.36
N TRP A 409 -21.49 -9.44 -5.79
CA TRP A 409 -21.70 -8.81 -4.50
C TRP A 409 -21.09 -9.58 -3.32
N ILE A 410 -20.88 -10.90 -3.46
CA ILE A 410 -20.30 -11.74 -2.41
C ILE A 410 -18.79 -11.55 -2.34
N THR A 411 -18.12 -11.52 -3.49
CA THR A 411 -16.64 -11.47 -3.56
C THR A 411 -16.07 -10.08 -3.84
N GLY A 412 -16.87 -9.20 -4.46
CA GLY A 412 -16.44 -7.90 -4.99
C GLY A 412 -15.68 -8.00 -6.31
N ASN A 413 -15.74 -9.14 -7.00
CA ASN A 413 -15.02 -9.37 -8.25
C ASN A 413 -15.86 -8.96 -9.47
N TRP A 414 -15.15 -8.62 -10.55
CA TRP A 414 -15.73 -8.31 -11.86
C TRP A 414 -15.31 -9.37 -12.88
N THR A 415 -16.28 -10.01 -13.53
CA THR A 415 -16.05 -11.02 -14.56
C THR A 415 -16.60 -10.57 -15.90
N PHE A 416 -15.86 -10.83 -16.96
CA PHE A 416 -16.29 -10.51 -18.31
C PHE A 416 -17.41 -11.47 -18.76
N ARG A 417 -18.46 -10.93 -19.39
CA ARG A 417 -19.59 -11.70 -19.93
C ARG A 417 -19.33 -12.03 -21.40
N GLU A 418 -18.76 -13.20 -21.69
CA GLU A 418 -18.50 -13.62 -23.08
C GLU A 418 -19.74 -13.57 -23.99
N GLN A 419 -20.92 -13.88 -23.44
CA GLN A 419 -22.19 -13.83 -24.18
C GLN A 419 -22.63 -12.40 -24.54
N ALA A 420 -22.18 -11.38 -23.80
CA ALA A 420 -22.52 -9.98 -24.08
C ALA A 420 -21.87 -9.49 -25.39
N ILE A 421 -20.69 -10.01 -25.75
CA ILE A 421 -20.08 -9.74 -27.07
C ILE A 421 -21.00 -10.23 -28.18
N LYS A 422 -21.55 -11.45 -28.08
CA LYS A 422 -22.40 -12.01 -29.14
C LYS A 422 -23.62 -11.13 -29.39
N TYR A 423 -24.25 -10.64 -28.32
CA TYR A 423 -25.41 -9.76 -28.42
C TYR A 423 -25.07 -8.39 -29.03
N HIS A 424 -23.98 -7.74 -28.58
CA HIS A 424 -23.56 -6.45 -29.15
C HIS A 424 -23.00 -6.57 -30.56
N ALA A 425 -22.24 -7.63 -30.88
CA ALA A 425 -21.74 -7.90 -32.22
C ALA A 425 -22.86 -8.26 -33.21
N LEU A 426 -23.96 -8.87 -32.75
CA LEU A 426 -25.15 -9.09 -33.57
C LEU A 426 -25.92 -7.78 -33.83
N ASN A 427 -26.05 -6.91 -32.81
CA ASN A 427 -26.74 -5.62 -32.97
C ASN A 427 -25.91 -4.56 -33.75
N LEU A 428 -24.57 -4.66 -33.75
CA LEU A 428 -23.69 -3.81 -34.57
C LEU A 428 -23.71 -4.20 -36.06
N ARG A 429 -24.16 -5.40 -36.43
CA ARG A 429 -24.31 -5.80 -37.84
C ARG A 429 -25.43 -5.06 -38.57
N ASP A 430 -26.38 -4.44 -37.85
CA ASP A 430 -27.40 -3.58 -38.42
C ASP A 430 -26.93 -2.14 -38.67
N THR A 431 -25.72 -1.77 -38.23
CA THR A 431 -25.13 -0.45 -38.53
C THR A 431 -23.64 -0.57 -38.85
N SER A 432 -23.35 -0.63 -40.16
CA SER A 432 -22.04 -0.54 -40.83
C SER A 432 -21.20 -1.83 -40.92
N SER A 433 -20.97 -2.21 -42.17
CA SER A 433 -20.06 -3.24 -42.64
C SER A 433 -18.60 -2.84 -42.43
N THR A 434 -17.89 -3.45 -41.48
CA THR A 434 -16.43 -3.62 -41.59
C THR A 434 -15.99 -4.89 -40.86
N VAL A 435 -15.39 -5.81 -41.63
CA VAL A 435 -14.88 -7.10 -41.17
C VAL A 435 -13.58 -6.86 -40.38
N VAL A 436 -13.52 -7.35 -39.14
CA VAL A 436 -12.28 -7.39 -38.34
C VAL A 436 -11.42 -8.55 -38.88
N PRO A 437 -10.13 -8.33 -39.24
CA PRO A 437 -9.27 -9.43 -39.67
C PRO A 437 -8.75 -10.24 -38.46
N PRO A 438 -8.48 -11.55 -38.63
CA PRO A 438 -8.00 -12.40 -37.56
C PRO A 438 -6.54 -12.07 -37.17
N LEU A 439 -6.21 -12.37 -35.91
CA LEU A 439 -4.88 -12.22 -35.32
C LEU A 439 -3.79 -12.95 -36.14
N PRO A 440 -2.60 -12.36 -36.37
CA PRO A 440 -1.53 -13.05 -37.09
C PRO A 440 -0.89 -14.16 -36.23
N GLN A 441 -0.72 -15.33 -36.83
CA GLN A 441 0.16 -16.40 -36.33
C GLN A 441 1.63 -16.12 -36.65
N ASP A 442 2.48 -16.54 -35.71
CA ASP A 442 3.94 -16.66 -35.67
C ASP A 442 4.78 -16.18 -36.87
N VAL A 443 5.74 -15.29 -36.59
CA VAL A 443 6.83 -14.93 -37.50
C VAL A 443 8.18 -15.23 -36.83
N HIS A 444 8.86 -16.26 -37.33
CA HIS A 444 10.26 -16.54 -37.04
C HIS A 444 11.16 -15.39 -37.49
N SER A 445 11.95 -14.81 -36.58
CA SER A 445 12.90 -13.73 -36.89
C SER A 445 14.33 -14.26 -37.09
N LYS A 446 14.94 -13.92 -38.24
CA LYS A 446 16.39 -13.96 -38.46
C LYS A 446 17.05 -12.73 -37.82
N VAL A 447 18.23 -12.96 -37.22
CA VAL A 447 19.03 -11.99 -36.44
C VAL A 447 19.72 -10.97 -37.35
N ALA A 448 19.63 -9.69 -36.98
CA ALA A 448 20.46 -8.60 -37.50
C ALA A 448 21.04 -7.80 -36.33
N THR A 449 22.10 -7.02 -36.57
CA THR A 449 23.03 -6.44 -35.59
C THR A 449 22.51 -5.22 -34.81
N THR A 450 23.12 -5.00 -33.64
CA THR A 450 22.56 -4.47 -32.39
C THR A 450 22.15 -2.99 -32.34
N ASN A 451 22.73 -2.07 -33.12
CA ASN A 451 22.42 -0.63 -32.95
C ASN A 451 21.20 -0.11 -33.74
N ASN A 452 20.74 -0.84 -34.76
CA ASN A 452 19.51 -0.51 -35.50
C ASN A 452 18.28 -1.30 -35.01
N LEU A 453 18.49 -2.34 -34.19
CA LEU A 453 17.39 -3.10 -33.59
C LEU A 453 16.67 -2.27 -32.53
N ASP A 454 17.39 -1.62 -31.61
CA ASP A 454 16.76 -0.93 -30.48
C ASP A 454 15.80 0.17 -30.94
N LYS A 455 16.22 1.02 -31.90
CA LYS A 455 15.34 2.06 -32.48
C LYS A 455 14.14 1.48 -33.25
N LYS A 456 14.33 0.36 -33.95
CA LYS A 456 13.25 -0.30 -34.72
C LYS A 456 12.29 -1.06 -33.80
N VAL A 457 12.79 -1.60 -32.69
CA VAL A 457 12.03 -2.27 -31.63
C VAL A 457 11.23 -1.23 -30.84
N GLU A 458 11.82 -0.10 -30.46
CA GLU A 458 11.11 1.03 -29.83
C GLU A 458 10.00 1.58 -30.72
N HIS A 459 10.30 1.84 -32.00
CA HIS A 459 9.29 2.31 -32.95
C HIS A 459 8.16 1.29 -33.15
N SER A 460 8.49 0.00 -33.30
CA SER A 460 7.50 -1.09 -33.39
C SER A 460 6.66 -1.21 -32.12
N ARG A 461 7.27 -1.03 -30.94
CA ARG A 461 6.58 -1.05 -29.65
C ARG A 461 5.62 0.13 -29.50
N HIS A 462 6.04 1.33 -29.87
CA HIS A 462 5.19 2.53 -29.86
C HIS A 462 3.95 2.34 -30.75
N VAL A 463 4.13 1.85 -31.98
CA VAL A 463 3.03 1.56 -32.91
C VAL A 463 2.04 0.54 -32.33
N LYS A 464 2.53 -0.48 -31.61
CA LYS A 464 1.66 -1.46 -30.94
C LYS A 464 0.84 -0.83 -29.81
N LEU A 465 1.45 -0.01 -28.94
CA LEU A 465 0.77 0.63 -27.81
C LEU A 465 -0.35 1.57 -28.27
N GLU A 466 -0.10 2.36 -29.31
CA GLU A 466 -1.11 3.26 -29.88
C GLU A 466 -2.30 2.50 -30.49
N THR A 467 -2.03 1.35 -31.11
CA THR A 467 -3.06 0.48 -31.69
C THR A 467 -4.05 -0.04 -30.63
N TYR A 468 -3.59 -0.33 -29.41
CA TYR A 468 -4.47 -0.74 -28.31
C TYR A 468 -5.45 0.37 -27.92
N LEU A 469 -4.98 1.61 -27.75
CA LEU A 469 -5.82 2.77 -27.42
C LEU A 469 -6.85 3.04 -28.53
N GLN A 470 -6.45 2.98 -29.79
CA GLN A 470 -7.36 3.19 -30.92
C GLN A 470 -8.44 2.10 -30.99
N SER A 471 -8.07 0.84 -30.77
CA SER A 471 -8.99 -0.29 -30.77
C SER A 471 -9.99 -0.19 -29.62
N ALA A 472 -9.50 0.09 -28.40
CA ALA A 472 -10.34 0.30 -27.23
C ALA A 472 -11.34 1.44 -27.45
N ARG A 473 -10.93 2.53 -28.10
CA ARG A 473 -11.81 3.67 -28.43
C ARG A 473 -12.91 3.30 -29.42
N LYS A 474 -12.60 2.53 -30.47
CA LYS A 474 -13.63 2.04 -31.40
C LYS A 474 -14.67 1.19 -30.67
N VAL A 475 -14.23 0.29 -29.79
CA VAL A 475 -15.14 -0.53 -28.98
C VAL A 475 -15.98 0.35 -28.06
N ALA A 476 -15.37 1.26 -27.30
CA ALA A 476 -16.09 2.18 -26.41
C ALA A 476 -17.17 3.00 -27.11
N LEU A 477 -16.89 3.53 -28.30
CA LEU A 477 -17.84 4.34 -29.06
C LEU A 477 -18.99 3.50 -29.65
N SER A 478 -18.78 2.20 -29.85
CA SER A 478 -19.82 1.27 -30.28
C SER A 478 -20.77 0.84 -29.14
N LEU A 479 -20.35 1.03 -27.89
CA LEU A 479 -21.13 0.66 -26.70
C LEU A 479 -22.11 1.77 -26.29
N PRO A 480 -23.28 1.40 -25.76
CA PRO A 480 -24.28 2.36 -25.31
C PRO A 480 -23.72 3.25 -24.19
N ASN A 481 -24.05 4.53 -24.23
CA ASN A 481 -23.71 5.47 -23.17
C ASN A 481 -24.70 5.30 -22.00
N ILE A 482 -24.51 4.26 -21.18
CA ILE A 482 -25.47 3.94 -20.12
C ILE A 482 -25.25 4.84 -18.91
N LYS A 483 -26.30 5.63 -18.62
CA LYS A 483 -26.35 6.64 -17.55
C LYS A 483 -27.03 6.16 -16.27
N GLN A 484 -27.69 5.00 -16.27
CA GLN A 484 -28.35 4.42 -15.10
C GLN A 484 -27.50 3.30 -14.46
N GLN A 485 -27.86 2.88 -13.26
CA GLN A 485 -27.27 1.74 -12.56
C GLN A 485 -27.52 0.47 -13.37
N VAL A 486 -26.47 -0.30 -13.68
CA VAL A 486 -26.56 -1.45 -14.60
C VAL A 486 -26.73 -2.76 -13.83
N VAL A 487 -26.35 -2.76 -12.55
CA VAL A 487 -26.44 -3.93 -11.68
C VAL A 487 -27.48 -3.68 -10.58
N SER A 488 -28.43 -4.60 -10.44
CA SER A 488 -29.41 -4.57 -9.35
C SER A 488 -28.73 -4.79 -8.00
N ILE A 489 -28.95 -3.86 -7.07
CA ILE A 489 -28.57 -4.03 -5.67
C ILE A 489 -29.40 -5.18 -5.06
N PRO A 490 -28.80 -6.14 -4.34
CA PRO A 490 -29.54 -7.20 -3.66
C PRO A 490 -30.53 -6.61 -2.65
N LYS A 491 -31.72 -7.23 -2.48
CA LYS A 491 -32.78 -6.72 -1.60
C LYS A 491 -32.38 -6.54 -0.12
N GLY A 492 -31.32 -7.23 0.34
CA GLY A 492 -30.79 -7.11 1.70
C GLY A 492 -29.66 -6.10 1.85
N VAL A 493 -29.25 -5.43 0.77
CA VAL A 493 -28.20 -4.42 0.80
C VAL A 493 -28.84 -3.04 0.73
N ASP A 494 -28.53 -2.24 1.73
CA ASP A 494 -28.93 -0.84 1.76
C ASP A 494 -28.21 -0.03 0.67
N PRO A 495 -28.92 0.63 -0.25
CA PRO A 495 -28.32 1.42 -1.33
C PRO A 495 -27.36 2.51 -0.84
N ASP A 496 -27.59 3.10 0.34
CA ASP A 496 -26.77 4.20 0.87
C ASP A 496 -25.36 3.72 1.28
N MET A 497 -25.15 2.40 1.38
CA MET A 497 -23.84 1.82 1.63
C MET A 497 -22.99 1.64 0.37
N VAL A 498 -23.57 1.85 -0.82
CA VAL A 498 -22.90 1.59 -2.09
C VAL A 498 -22.15 2.83 -2.55
N LEU A 499 -20.87 2.90 -2.18
CA LEU A 499 -19.97 4.04 -2.46
C LEU A 499 -19.42 4.09 -3.90
N PHE A 500 -20.05 3.37 -4.82
CA PHE A 500 -19.56 3.22 -6.19
C PHE A 500 -20.68 2.85 -7.16
N ARG A 501 -20.42 3.09 -8.42
CA ARG A 501 -21.30 2.75 -9.52
C ARG A 501 -21.12 1.28 -9.91
N VAL A 502 -22.24 0.58 -10.04
CA VAL A 502 -22.34 -0.82 -10.48
C VAL A 502 -23.28 -1.01 -11.65
#